data_AF-A0A6B3E6Q4-F1
#
_entry.id   AF-A0A6B3E6Q4-F1
#
_cell.length_a   1.000
_cell.length_b   1.000
_cell.length_c   1.000
_cell.angle_alpha   90.00
_cell.angle_beta   90.00
_cell.angle_gamma   90.00
#
_symmetry.space_group_name_H-M   'P 1'
#
loop_
_entity.id
_entity.type
_entity.pdbx_description
1 polymer ?
#
loop_
_entity_poly.entity_id
_entity_poly.type
_entity_poly.pdbx_seq_one_letter_code
_entity_poly.pdbx_strand_id
1 'polypeptide(L)'
;LVFVATQLKGKNTRFLPFNTGSNGPGQPGGAGNPAPTAYGTYATSYLWEQVWQPDNWLDLLQRFVHLHKSRTPGGGTTKTMIFPRFHQWD
;
A
#
# COMPACT_ATOMS: atom_id res chain seq x y z
N LEU A 1 9.00 -6.48 5.56
CA LEU A 1 7.69 -6.33 4.87
C LEU A 1 7.00 -5.08 5.37
N VAL A 2 6.17 -4.49 4.55
CA VAL A 2 5.37 -3.30 4.87
C VAL A 2 3.89 -3.64 4.70
N PHE A 3 3.10 -3.16 5.65
CA PHE A 3 1.65 -3.19 5.61
C PHE A 3 1.08 -1.84 5.97
N VAL A 4 -0.02 -1.46 5.31
CA VAL A 4 -0.73 -0.20 5.52
C VAL A 4 -2.20 -0.46 5.82
N ALA A 5 -2.83 0.44 6.55
CA ALA A 5 -4.25 0.38 6.85
C ALA A 5 -4.87 1.77 6.68
N THR A 6 -6.03 1.83 6.04
CA THR A 6 -6.79 3.08 5.88
C THR A 6 -7.56 3.48 7.14
N GLN A 7 -7.82 2.51 8.03
CA GLN A 7 -8.49 2.72 9.29
C GLN A 7 -8.06 1.66 10.30
N LEU A 8 -7.81 2.10 11.54
CA LEU A 8 -7.57 1.20 12.67
C LEU A 8 -8.91 0.81 13.32
N LYS A 9 -9.14 -0.50 13.50
CA LYS A 9 -10.34 -1.09 14.12
C LYS A 9 -9.99 -2.14 15.19
N GLY A 10 -8.93 -1.89 15.95
CA GLY A 10 -8.40 -2.85 16.92
C GLY A 10 -8.07 -4.19 16.27
N LYS A 11 -8.58 -5.30 16.83
CA LYS A 11 -8.37 -6.66 16.30
C LYS A 11 -8.95 -6.87 14.89
N ASN A 12 -9.91 -6.05 14.48
CA ASN A 12 -10.55 -6.11 13.17
C ASN A 12 -9.87 -5.21 12.13
N THR A 13 -8.68 -4.68 12.43
CA THR A 13 -7.92 -3.87 11.48
C THR A 13 -7.51 -4.72 10.29
N ARG A 14 -7.84 -4.26 9.08
CA ARG A 14 -7.40 -4.91 7.86
C ARG A 14 -6.12 -4.24 7.36
N PHE A 15 -5.04 -5.00 7.38
CA PHE A 15 -3.74 -4.59 6.86
C PHE A 15 -3.61 -5.03 5.40
N LEU A 16 -3.23 -4.09 4.54
CA LEU A 16 -3.01 -4.30 3.12
C LEU A 16 -1.50 -4.37 2.87
N PRO A 17 -1.00 -5.39 2.15
CA PRO A 17 0.42 -5.48 1.84
C PRO A 17 0.82 -4.33 0.91
N PHE A 18 1.92 -3.66 1.24
CA PHE A 18 2.46 -2.54 0.48
C PHE A 18 3.94 -2.79 0.18
N ASN A 19 4.23 -3.97 -0.37
CA ASN A 19 5.57 -4.47 -0.67
C ASN A 19 5.91 -4.28 -2.16
N THR A 20 7.19 -4.14 -2.50
CA THR A 20 7.67 -3.85 -3.87
C THR A 20 7.87 -5.10 -4.73
N GLY A 21 7.88 -6.29 -4.13
CA GLY A 21 8.29 -7.55 -4.76
C GLY A 21 9.74 -7.89 -4.45
N SER A 22 10.08 -9.18 -4.34
CA SER A 22 11.43 -9.64 -3.90
C SER A 22 12.55 -9.21 -4.83
N ASN A 23 12.26 -9.02 -6.12
CA ASN A 23 13.23 -8.63 -7.14
C ASN A 23 13.15 -7.14 -7.47
N GLY A 24 12.32 -6.39 -6.75
CA GLY A 24 12.13 -4.96 -6.90
C GLY A 24 10.88 -4.60 -7.71
N PRO A 25 10.57 -3.29 -7.78
CA PRO A 25 9.43 -2.75 -8.53
C PRO A 25 9.49 -3.13 -10.01
N GLY A 26 8.34 -3.43 -10.62
CA GLY A 26 8.25 -3.75 -12.04
C GLY A 26 8.95 -5.03 -12.53
N GLN A 27 9.65 -5.77 -11.66
CA GLN A 27 10.40 -6.98 -12.02
C GLN A 27 9.67 -8.26 -11.60
N PRO A 28 9.71 -9.34 -12.41
CA PRO A 28 9.19 -10.65 -11.98
C PRO A 28 9.87 -11.10 -10.69
N GLY A 29 9.09 -11.35 -9.64
CA GLY A 29 9.59 -11.71 -8.32
C GLY A 29 8.50 -12.26 -7.41
N GLY A 30 8.90 -12.64 -6.19
CA GLY A 30 8.01 -13.18 -5.17
C GLY A 30 7.48 -12.15 -4.18
N ALA A 31 6.80 -12.64 -3.16
CA ALA A 31 6.32 -11.82 -2.05
C ALA A 31 7.50 -11.21 -1.27
N GLY A 32 7.36 -9.95 -0.90
CA GLY A 32 8.31 -9.23 -0.06
C GLY A 32 9.00 -8.09 -0.77
N ASN A 33 10.19 -7.75 -0.31
CA ASN A 33 10.98 -6.62 -0.79
C ASN A 33 12.41 -7.09 -1.07
N PRO A 34 13.18 -6.37 -1.90
CA PRO A 34 14.58 -6.68 -2.14
C PRO A 34 15.38 -6.70 -0.85
N ALA A 35 16.38 -7.56 -0.79
CA ALA A 35 17.37 -7.52 0.27
C ALA A 35 18.16 -6.19 0.18
N PRO A 36 18.47 -5.55 1.31
CA PRO A 36 19.30 -4.35 1.30
C PRO A 36 20.69 -4.67 0.76
N THR A 37 21.18 -3.83 -0.16
CA THR A 37 22.46 -4.03 -0.86
C THR A 37 23.58 -3.12 -0.33
N ALA A 38 23.25 -2.18 0.56
CA ALA A 38 24.18 -1.18 1.08
C ALA A 38 24.12 -1.11 2.61
N TYR A 39 25.23 -0.72 3.23
CA TYR A 39 25.27 -0.50 4.68
C TYR A 39 24.29 0.62 5.07
N GLY A 40 23.48 0.38 6.10
CA GLY A 40 22.49 1.34 6.61
C GLY A 40 21.16 1.35 5.85
N THR A 41 20.98 0.55 4.80
CA THR A 41 19.68 0.41 4.13
C THR A 41 18.90 -0.79 4.65
N TYR A 42 17.58 -0.75 4.47
CA TYR A 42 16.66 -1.78 4.91
C TYR A 42 15.73 -2.15 3.77
N ALA A 43 15.22 -3.38 3.79
CA ALA A 43 14.21 -3.85 2.83
C ALA A 43 12.89 -3.04 2.87
N THR A 44 12.74 -2.09 3.80
CA THR A 44 11.59 -1.20 3.93
C THR A 44 11.94 0.27 3.75
N SER A 45 13.19 0.60 3.39
CA SER A 45 13.68 1.98 3.35
C SER A 45 12.99 2.85 2.31
N TYR A 46 12.55 2.24 1.19
CA TYR A 46 11.72 2.90 0.18
C TYR A 46 10.50 3.62 0.76
N LEU A 47 9.99 3.19 1.93
CA LEU A 47 8.85 3.83 2.57
C LEU A 47 9.16 5.28 2.98
N TRP A 48 10.28 5.52 3.67
CA TRP A 48 10.64 6.87 4.10
C TRP A 48 11.49 7.61 3.06
N GLU A 49 12.27 6.88 2.26
CA GLU A 49 13.13 7.48 1.23
C GLU A 49 12.33 7.97 0.03
N GLN A 50 11.26 7.25 -0.35
CA GLN A 50 10.50 7.54 -1.57
C GLN A 50 9.02 7.80 -1.29
N VAL A 51 8.32 6.89 -0.63
CA VAL A 51 6.84 6.95 -0.52
C VAL A 51 6.36 8.10 0.37
N TRP A 52 7.04 8.36 1.48
CA TRP A 52 6.71 9.45 2.41
C TRP A 52 7.33 10.80 2.05
N GLN A 53 7.94 10.92 0.87
CA GLN A 53 8.22 12.24 0.33
C GLN A 53 6.88 12.99 0.16
N PRO A 54 6.77 14.26 0.59
CA PRO A 54 5.48 14.96 0.63
C PRO A 54 4.70 14.90 -0.68
N ASP A 55 5.37 15.15 -1.81
CA ASP A 55 4.74 15.14 -3.13
C ASP A 55 4.23 13.74 -3.53
N ASN A 56 5.05 12.72 -3.31
CA ASN A 56 4.68 11.33 -3.61
C ASN A 56 3.53 10.86 -2.74
N TRP A 57 3.55 11.23 -1.45
CA TRP A 57 2.49 10.86 -0.52
C TRP A 57 1.17 11.52 -0.88
N LEU A 58 1.18 12.80 -1.23
CA LEU A 58 -0.01 13.53 -1.67
C LEU A 58 -0.57 12.98 -2.99
N ASP A 59 0.28 12.69 -3.96
CA ASP A 59 -0.14 12.09 -5.24
C ASP A 59 -0.75 10.69 -5.03
N LEU A 60 -0.15 9.87 -4.16
CA LEU A 60 -0.68 8.56 -3.78
C LEU A 60 -2.08 8.67 -3.16
N LEU A 61 -2.27 9.61 -2.23
CA LEU A 61 -3.56 9.83 -1.60
C LEU A 61 -4.60 10.31 -2.62
N GLN A 62 -4.24 11.26 -3.49
CA GLN A 62 -5.15 11.82 -4.49
C GLN A 62 -5.60 10.80 -5.54
N ARG A 63 -4.68 9.98 -6.05
CA ARG A 63 -4.97 9.09 -7.18
C ARG A 63 -5.64 7.79 -6.79
N PHE A 64 -5.47 7.34 -5.56
CA PHE A 64 -5.79 5.96 -5.24
C PHE A 64 -6.71 5.78 -4.04
N VAL A 65 -6.95 6.81 -3.22
CA VAL A 65 -7.94 6.72 -2.15
C VAL A 65 -9.34 6.93 -2.73
N HIS A 66 -9.97 5.83 -3.10
CA HIS A 66 -11.33 5.83 -3.64
C HIS A 66 -12.30 5.14 -2.69
N LEU A 67 -13.39 5.84 -2.34
CA LEU A 67 -14.49 5.27 -1.59
C LEU A 67 -15.47 4.58 -2.55
N HIS A 68 -15.35 3.28 -2.69
CA HIS A 68 -16.30 2.50 -3.47
C HIS A 68 -17.59 2.28 -2.66
N LYS A 69 -18.74 2.63 -3.23
CA LYS A 69 -20.06 2.41 -2.64
C LYS A 69 -20.79 1.35 -3.45
N SER A 70 -21.22 0.27 -2.80
CA SER A 70 -22.05 -0.77 -3.44
C SER A 70 -23.34 -0.97 -2.67
N ARG A 71 -24.41 -1.32 -3.38
CA ARG A 71 -25.71 -1.60 -2.77
C ARG A 71 -25.77 -3.07 -2.34
N THR A 72 -26.22 -3.32 -1.12
CA THR A 72 -26.41 -4.68 -0.63
C THR A 72 -27.73 -5.25 -1.15
N PRO A 73 -27.86 -6.59 -1.23
CA PRO A 73 -29.11 -7.22 -1.65
C PRO A 73 -30.34 -6.82 -0.80
N GLY A 74 -30.12 -6.43 0.46
CA GLY A 74 -31.16 -5.94 1.38
C GLY A 74 -31.44 -4.43 1.31
N GLY A 75 -30.95 -3.73 0.28
CA GLY A 75 -31.20 -2.30 0.07
C GLY A 75 -30.26 -1.34 0.83
N GLY A 76 -29.33 -1.86 1.64
CA GLY A 76 -28.30 -1.08 2.32
C GLY A 76 -27.18 -0.61 1.39
N THR A 77 -26.25 0.20 1.90
CA THR A 77 -25.05 0.65 1.16
C THR A 77 -23.79 0.29 1.93
N THR A 78 -22.88 -0.47 1.30
CA THR A 78 -21.55 -0.77 1.83
C THR A 78 -20.54 0.21 1.25
N LYS A 79 -19.63 0.68 2.10
CA LYS A 79 -18.51 1.55 1.73
C LYS A 79 -17.20 0.78 1.90
N THR A 80 -16.44 0.65 0.82
CA THR A 80 -15.10 0.04 0.85
C THR A 80 -14.10 1.08 0.40
N MET A 81 -13.16 1.43 1.28
CA MET A 81 -12.04 2.26 0.88
C MET A 81 -11.03 1.39 0.12
N ILE A 82 -10.80 1.75 -1.13
CA ILE A 82 -9.76 1.15 -1.96
C ILE A 82 -8.48 1.93 -1.68
N PHE A 83 -7.41 1.21 -1.36
CA PHE A 83 -6.07 1.77 -1.16
C PHE A 83 -5.14 1.12 -2.20
N PRO A 84 -4.18 1.85 -2.78
CA PRO A 84 -3.33 1.33 -3.83
C PRO A 84 -2.44 0.20 -3.34
N ARG A 85 -2.15 -0.73 -4.25
CA ARG A 85 -0.94 -1.56 -4.14
C ARG A 85 0.26 -0.73 -4.58
N PHE A 86 1.44 -1.09 -4.07
CA PHE A 86 2.70 -0.43 -4.46
C PHE A 86 2.87 -0.38 -5.99
N HIS A 87 2.64 -1.48 -6.70
CA HIS A 87 2.75 -1.57 -8.17
C HIS A 87 1.72 -0.75 -8.97
N GLN A 88 0.74 -0.11 -8.32
CA GLN A 88 -0.16 0.83 -9.01
C GLN A 88 0.41 2.25 -9.02
N TRP A 89 1.34 2.55 -8.12
CA TRP A 89 2.02 3.83 -8.02
C TRP A 89 3.28 3.90 -8.90
N ASP A 90 3.94 2.76 -9.12
CA ASP A 90 5.10 2.59 -10.00
C ASP A 90 4.72 2.45 -11.48
#